data_AF-A0A971YP74-F1
#
_entry.id   AF-A0A971YP74-F1
#
_cell.length_a   1.000
_cell.length_b   1.000
_cell.length_c   1.000
_cell.angle_alpha   90.00
_cell.angle_beta   90.00
_cell.angle_gamma   90.00
#
_symmetry.space_group_name_H-M   'P 1'
#
loop_
_entity.id
_entity.type
_entity.pdbx_description
1 polymer ?
#
loop_
_entity_poly.entity_id
_entity_poly.type
_entity_poly.pdbx_seq_one_letter_code
_entity_poly.pdbx_strand_id
1 'polypeptide(L)'
;AIVVGIWYTRRHHLNFWQLADIAAPSLILGQAIGRWGNFFNQEAYGYPTTLPWAMYIAGEWRHPTFLYESLWNLGVFVFLILWRRRPKVQQGDIFLYYLILYSLGRFWIEGLRTDSLMLGPLRGAQVMSLLLAGTAVLLLGQRHRGPLPPSPPPTKND
;
A
#
# COMPACT_ATOMS: atom_id res chain seq x y z
N ALA A 1 2.25 17.26 1.99
CA ALA A 1 1.94 16.56 0.71
C ALA A 1 0.44 16.52 0.40
N ILE A 2 -0.42 15.91 1.23
CA ILE A 2 -1.86 15.74 0.96
C ILE A 2 -2.59 17.08 0.72
N VAL A 3 -2.39 18.06 1.61
CA VAL A 3 -3.01 19.39 1.48
C VAL A 3 -2.57 20.10 0.20
N VAL A 4 -1.30 20.00 -0.17
CA VAL A 4 -0.76 20.57 -1.42
C VAL A 4 -1.36 19.88 -2.64
N GLY A 5 -1.53 18.56 -2.62
CA GLY A 5 -2.19 17.82 -3.69
C GLY A 5 -3.66 18.20 -3.89
N ILE A 6 -4.40 18.39 -2.80
CA ILE A 6 -5.80 18.86 -2.82
C ILE A 6 -5.87 20.31 -3.35
N TRP A 7 -4.97 21.18 -2.90
CA TRP A 7 -4.92 22.57 -3.36
C TRP A 7 -4.60 22.65 -4.86
N TYR A 8 -3.59 21.91 -5.33
CA TYR A 8 -3.18 21.89 -6.73
C TYR A 8 -4.28 21.35 -7.66
N THR A 9 -4.93 20.26 -7.27
CA THR A 9 -6.05 19.69 -8.05
C THR A 9 -7.24 20.65 -8.12
N ARG A 10 -7.56 21.34 -7.02
CA ARG A 10 -8.61 22.38 -7.01
C ARG A 10 -8.24 23.62 -7.83
N ARG A 11 -6.97 24.04 -7.82
CA ARG A 11 -6.46 25.18 -8.59
C ARG A 11 -6.50 24.93 -10.10
N HIS A 12 -6.26 23.68 -10.53
CA HIS A 12 -6.12 23.30 -11.94
C HIS A 12 -7.28 22.48 -12.51
N HIS A 13 -8.39 22.33 -11.78
CA HIS A 13 -9.56 21.53 -12.19
C HIS A 13 -9.22 20.07 -12.59
N LEU A 14 -8.18 19.50 -11.98
CA LEU A 14 -7.74 18.14 -12.29
C LEU A 14 -8.48 17.12 -11.44
N ASN A 15 -8.84 15.98 -12.04
CA ASN A 15 -9.45 14.89 -11.31
C ASN A 15 -8.41 14.26 -10.36
N PHE A 16 -8.64 14.41 -9.05
CA PHE A 16 -7.76 13.89 -7.99
C PHE A 16 -7.37 12.42 -8.18
N TRP A 17 -8.31 11.58 -8.61
CA TRP A 17 -8.07 10.16 -8.84
C TRP A 17 -7.10 9.89 -9.98
N GLN A 18 -7.07 10.75 -11.01
CA GLN A 18 -6.07 10.64 -12.08
C GLN A 18 -4.68 10.91 -11.54
N LEU A 19 -4.56 12.00 -10.78
CA LEU A 19 -3.29 12.41 -10.24
C LEU A 19 -2.76 11.37 -9.25
N ALA A 20 -3.64 10.81 -8.42
CA ALA A 20 -3.31 9.76 -7.47
C ALA A 20 -2.83 8.48 -8.20
N ASP A 21 -3.51 8.05 -9.26
CA ASP A 21 -3.10 6.90 -10.07
C ASP A 21 -1.75 7.10 -10.77
N ILE A 22 -1.44 8.32 -11.19
CA ILE A 22 -0.15 8.67 -11.79
C ILE A 22 0.95 8.67 -10.72
N ALA A 23 0.66 9.22 -9.53
CA ALA A 23 1.62 9.34 -8.45
C ALA A 23 1.94 7.99 -7.78
N ALA A 24 0.97 7.08 -7.66
CA ALA A 24 1.11 5.86 -6.86
C ALA A 24 2.34 4.99 -7.24
N PRO A 25 2.59 4.67 -8.53
CA PRO A 25 3.78 3.92 -8.92
C PRO A 25 5.09 4.65 -8.62
N SER A 26 5.13 5.98 -8.80
CA SER A 26 6.32 6.77 -8.49
C SER A 26 6.60 6.81 -6.98
N LEU A 27 5.55 6.91 -6.16
CA LEU A 27 5.67 6.91 -4.70
C LEU A 27 6.23 5.57 -4.18
N ILE A 28 5.66 4.44 -4.60
CA ILE A 28 6.11 3.12 -4.13
C ILE A 28 7.54 2.82 -4.61
N LEU A 29 7.92 3.26 -5.82
CA LEU A 29 9.29 3.13 -6.31
C LEU A 29 10.27 3.98 -5.49
N GLY A 30 9.91 5.23 -5.20
CA GLY A 30 10.70 6.10 -4.32
C GLY A 30 10.88 5.49 -2.92
N GLN A 31 9.84 4.85 -2.39
CA GLN A 31 9.93 4.11 -1.13
C GLN A 31 10.88 2.90 -1.24
N ALA A 32 10.83 2.12 -2.32
CA ALA A 32 11.74 1.00 -2.54
C ALA A 32 13.21 1.44 -2.47
N ILE A 33 13.54 2.53 -3.16
CA ILE A 33 14.90 3.10 -3.19
C ILE A 33 15.26 3.68 -1.82
N GLY A 34 14.35 4.44 -1.20
CA GLY A 34 14.61 5.09 0.10
C GLY A 34 14.94 4.11 1.22
N ARG A 35 14.47 2.86 1.16
CA ARG A 35 14.80 1.83 2.15
C ARG A 35 16.28 1.46 2.20
N TRP A 36 17.02 1.66 1.12
CA TRP A 36 18.47 1.46 1.14
C TRP A 36 19.18 2.48 2.03
N GLY A 37 18.61 3.67 2.24
CA GLY A 37 19.10 4.61 3.25
C GLY A 37 19.10 4.01 4.66
N ASN A 38 18.08 3.21 5.00
CA ASN A 38 18.02 2.54 6.30
C ASN A 38 19.13 1.49 6.47
N PHE A 39 19.53 0.82 5.38
CA PHE A 39 20.67 -0.11 5.39
C PHE A 39 21.98 0.64 5.66
N PHE A 40 22.26 1.71 4.94
CA PHE A 40 23.47 2.50 5.13
C PHE A 40 23.53 3.17 6.51
N ASN A 41 22.39 3.64 7.02
CA ASN A 41 22.29 4.24 8.35
C ASN A 41 22.25 3.23 9.50
N GLN A 42 22.19 1.92 9.19
CA GLN A 42 22.03 0.85 10.18
C GLN A 42 20.86 1.10 11.14
N GLU A 43 19.69 1.44 10.60
CA GLU A 43 18.47 1.69 11.38
C GLU A 43 17.33 0.80 10.89
N ALA A 44 16.23 0.74 11.65
CA ALA A 44 14.99 0.12 11.21
C ALA A 44 15.08 -1.39 10.88
N TYR A 45 16.05 -2.10 11.46
CA TYR A 45 16.29 -3.52 11.26
C TYR A 45 15.34 -4.41 12.07
N GLY A 46 15.24 -5.67 11.67
CA GLY A 46 14.35 -6.62 12.32
C GLY A 46 14.91 -7.26 13.58
N TYR A 47 14.14 -8.17 14.16
CA TYR A 47 14.57 -9.02 15.26
C TYR A 47 15.78 -9.90 14.88
N PRO A 48 16.54 -10.37 15.89
CA PRO A 48 17.60 -11.35 15.69
C PRO A 48 17.09 -12.62 15.02
N THR A 49 17.88 -13.17 14.09
CA THR A 49 17.51 -14.35 13.32
C THR A 49 18.73 -15.16 12.90
N THR A 50 18.53 -16.46 12.73
CA THR A 50 19.57 -17.43 12.32
C THR A 50 19.42 -17.87 10.86
N LEU A 51 18.55 -17.21 10.09
CA LEU A 51 18.30 -17.52 8.70
C LEU A 51 19.57 -17.29 7.84
N PRO A 52 19.76 -18.05 6.74
CA PRO A 52 20.98 -17.99 5.93
C PRO A 52 21.15 -16.65 5.17
N TRP A 53 20.09 -15.85 5.04
CA TRP A 53 20.12 -14.49 4.49
C TRP A 53 20.04 -13.41 5.58
N ALA A 54 20.29 -13.76 6.85
CA ALA A 54 20.42 -12.78 7.91
C ALA A 54 21.55 -11.80 7.58
N MET A 55 21.38 -10.57 8.05
CA MET A 55 22.37 -9.52 7.86
C MET A 55 22.94 -9.12 9.20
N TYR A 56 24.27 -9.02 9.27
CA TYR A 56 24.95 -8.57 10.48
C TYR A 56 24.84 -7.05 10.60
N ILE A 57 24.05 -6.58 11.57
CA ILE A 57 23.81 -5.15 11.83
C ILE A 57 23.80 -4.95 13.35
N ALA A 58 24.42 -3.86 13.82
CA ALA A 58 24.43 -3.48 15.23
C ALA A 58 24.90 -4.61 16.17
N GLY A 59 25.88 -5.42 15.73
CA GLY A 59 26.50 -6.47 16.54
C GLY A 59 25.83 -7.84 16.51
N GLU A 60 24.72 -8.01 15.77
CA GLU A 60 23.94 -9.24 15.76
C GLU A 60 23.38 -9.57 14.37
N TRP A 61 23.12 -10.86 14.11
CA TRP A 61 22.46 -11.32 12.89
C TRP A 61 20.96 -11.07 12.96
N ARG A 62 20.45 -10.25 12.04
CA ARG A 62 19.06 -9.76 12.08
C ARG A 62 18.37 -9.91 10.73
N HIS A 63 17.05 -9.89 10.75
CA HIS A 63 16.25 -9.83 9.54
C HIS A 63 16.56 -8.53 8.76
N PRO A 64 16.98 -8.60 7.48
CA PRO A 64 17.16 -7.42 6.62
C PRO A 64 15.81 -6.85 6.18
N THR A 65 15.08 -6.25 7.11
CA THR A 65 13.75 -5.65 6.90
C THR A 65 13.76 -4.62 5.78
N PHE A 66 14.84 -3.83 5.62
CA PHE A 66 14.98 -2.90 4.50
C PHE A 66 14.87 -3.60 3.14
N LEU A 67 15.48 -4.78 3.01
CA LEU A 67 15.48 -5.56 1.78
C LEU A 67 14.09 -6.14 1.53
N TYR A 68 13.43 -6.64 2.58
CA TYR A 68 12.04 -7.09 2.50
C TYR A 68 11.11 -5.96 2.05
N GLU A 69 11.25 -4.75 2.63
CA GLU A 69 10.45 -3.58 2.25
C GLU A 69 10.76 -3.16 0.81
N SER A 70 12.05 -3.12 0.44
CA SER A 70 12.49 -2.74 -0.91
C SER A 70 11.94 -3.69 -1.98
N LEU A 71 12.07 -5.00 -1.77
CA LEU A 71 11.61 -6.02 -2.72
C LEU A 71 10.08 -6.04 -2.83
N TRP A 72 9.37 -5.91 -1.70
CA TRP A 72 7.92 -5.80 -1.70
C TRP A 72 7.47 -4.57 -2.50
N ASN A 73 8.05 -3.40 -2.21
CA ASN A 73 7.72 -2.16 -2.89
C ASN A 73 8.00 -2.23 -4.41
N LEU A 74 9.09 -2.89 -4.81
CA LEU A 74 9.41 -3.14 -6.22
C LEU A 74 8.39 -4.09 -6.88
N GLY A 75 7.98 -5.15 -6.18
CA GLY A 75 6.92 -6.06 -6.66
C GLY A 75 5.59 -5.33 -6.84
N VAL A 76 5.22 -4.48 -5.89
CA VAL A 76 4.03 -3.61 -5.99
C VAL A 76 4.16 -2.63 -7.15
N PHE A 77 5.32 -1.98 -7.33
CA PHE A 77 5.57 -1.10 -8.47
C PHE A 77 5.31 -1.80 -9.80
N VAL A 78 5.92 -2.97 -10.00
CA VAL A 78 5.75 -3.77 -11.22
C VAL A 78 4.28 -4.16 -11.40
N PHE A 79 3.63 -4.64 -10.33
CA PHE A 79 2.21 -4.96 -10.36
C PHE A 79 1.36 -3.77 -10.82
N LEU A 80 1.54 -2.58 -10.24
CA LEU A 80 0.75 -1.40 -10.58
C LEU A 80 0.93 -0.99 -12.05
N ILE A 81 2.17 -1.02 -12.57
CA ILE A 81 2.46 -0.67 -13.97
C ILE A 81 1.81 -1.66 -14.94
N LEU A 82 1.87 -2.96 -14.64
CA LEU A 82 1.28 -4.00 -15.48
C LEU A 82 -0.26 -3.99 -15.38
N TRP A 83 -0.80 -3.80 -14.17
CA TRP A 83 -2.23 -3.83 -13.91
C TRP A 83 -2.95 -2.64 -14.52
N ARG A 84 -2.30 -1.46 -14.58
CA ARG A 84 -2.84 -0.26 -15.24
C ARG A 84 -3.22 -0.47 -16.71
N ARG A 85 -2.65 -1.47 -17.38
CA ARG A 85 -2.95 -1.78 -18.78
C ARG A 85 -4.21 -2.62 -18.98
N ARG A 86 -4.87 -3.05 -17.90
CA ARG A 86 -6.06 -3.90 -17.98
C ARG A 86 -7.31 -3.07 -18.33
N PRO A 87 -8.19 -3.55 -19.23
CA PRO A 87 -9.33 -2.77 -19.73
C PRO A 87 -10.41 -2.52 -18.67
N LYS A 88 -10.44 -3.29 -17.57
CA LYS A 88 -11.42 -3.15 -16.49
C LYS A 88 -10.99 -2.16 -15.40
N VAL A 89 -9.77 -1.63 -15.47
CA VAL A 89 -9.25 -0.69 -14.46
C VAL A 89 -9.86 0.67 -14.68
N GLN A 90 -10.58 1.17 -13.68
CA GLN A 90 -11.17 2.49 -13.68
C GLN A 90 -10.20 3.51 -13.06
N GLN A 91 -10.46 4.78 -13.34
CA GLN A 91 -9.69 5.88 -12.75
C GLN A 91 -9.80 5.86 -11.22
N GLY A 92 -8.68 5.84 -10.51
CA GLY A 92 -8.54 5.76 -9.06
C GLY A 92 -8.23 4.34 -8.55
N ASP A 93 -8.40 3.30 -9.37
CA ASP A 93 -8.19 1.93 -8.91
C ASP A 93 -6.72 1.62 -8.66
N ILE A 94 -5.80 2.21 -9.44
CA ILE A 94 -4.36 2.00 -9.27
C ILE A 94 -3.90 2.56 -7.92
N PHE A 95 -4.41 3.72 -7.54
CA PHE A 95 -4.17 4.26 -6.21
C PHE A 95 -4.76 3.39 -5.10
N LEU A 96 -5.97 2.84 -5.28
CA LEU A 96 -6.57 1.92 -4.30
C LEU A 96 -5.77 0.62 -4.16
N TYR A 97 -5.32 0.02 -5.26
CA TYR A 97 -4.43 -1.13 -5.22
C TYR A 97 -3.11 -0.83 -4.52
N TYR A 98 -2.53 0.35 -4.79
CA TYR A 98 -1.35 0.83 -4.06
C TYR A 98 -1.59 0.87 -2.56
N LEU A 99 -2.69 1.48 -2.10
CA LEU A 99 -3.01 1.56 -0.67
C LEU A 99 -3.13 0.18 -0.03
N ILE A 100 -3.82 -0.76 -0.70
CA ILE A 100 -4.01 -2.12 -0.19
C ILE A 100 -2.66 -2.86 -0.09
N LEU A 101 -1.90 -2.90 -1.19
CA LEU A 101 -0.67 -3.67 -1.27
C LEU A 101 0.45 -3.09 -0.42
N TYR A 102 0.56 -1.76 -0.35
CA TYR A 102 1.48 -1.09 0.56
C TYR A 102 1.12 -1.40 2.01
N SER A 103 -0.15 -1.31 2.38
CA SER A 103 -0.62 -1.58 3.75
C SER A 103 -0.34 -3.02 4.16
N LEU A 104 -0.51 -3.98 3.25
CA LEU A 104 -0.20 -5.40 3.51
C LEU A 104 1.29 -5.62 3.81
N GLY A 105 2.17 -5.10 2.95
CA GLY A 105 3.61 -5.17 3.16
C GLY A 105 4.03 -4.49 4.45
N ARG A 106 3.46 -3.30 4.73
CA ARG A 106 3.72 -2.56 5.96
C ARG A 106 3.27 -3.34 7.19
N PHE A 107 2.10 -3.96 7.16
CA PHE A 107 1.59 -4.74 8.29
C PHE A 107 2.51 -5.91 8.64
N TRP A 108 2.96 -6.64 7.62
CA TRP A 108 3.86 -7.80 7.79
C TRP A 108 5.24 -7.37 8.30
N ILE A 109 5.87 -6.40 7.64
CA ILE A 109 7.26 -6.02 7.94
C ILE A 109 7.35 -5.25 9.25
N GLU A 110 6.34 -4.44 9.58
CA GLU A 110 6.27 -3.80 10.90
C GLU A 110 6.25 -4.84 12.03
N GLY A 111 5.65 -6.02 11.81
CA GLY A 111 5.69 -7.12 12.79
C GLY A 111 7.09 -7.66 13.06
N LEU A 112 8.02 -7.49 12.12
CA LEU A 112 9.41 -7.97 12.22
C LEU A 112 10.36 -6.93 12.83
N ARG A 113 9.96 -5.66 12.91
CA ARG A 113 10.83 -4.56 13.37
C ARG A 113 11.02 -4.61 14.89
N THR A 114 12.09 -4.00 15.37
CA THR A 114 12.31 -3.80 16.81
C THR A 114 11.84 -2.43 17.27
N ASP A 115 11.98 -1.41 16.42
CA ASP A 115 11.75 0.00 16.75
C ASP A 115 10.42 0.52 16.19
N SER A 116 9.31 0.11 16.81
CA SER A 116 7.97 0.53 16.38
C SER A 116 7.23 1.28 17.47
N LEU A 117 6.53 2.35 17.09
CA LEU A 117 5.59 3.02 17.97
C LEU A 117 4.43 2.08 18.29
N MET A 118 4.26 1.74 19.56
CA MET A 118 3.18 0.88 20.03
C MET A 118 1.93 1.72 20.35
N LEU A 119 0.76 1.23 19.92
CA LEU A 119 -0.56 1.74 20.30
C LEU A 119 -1.33 0.59 20.98
N GLY A 120 -1.08 0.40 22.27
CA GLY A 120 -1.58 -0.75 23.02
C GLY A 120 -0.90 -2.05 22.55
N PRO A 121 -1.64 -3.13 22.24
CA PRO A 121 -1.05 -4.41 21.84
C PRO A 121 -0.55 -4.43 20.38
N LEU A 122 -0.96 -3.46 19.57
CA LEU A 122 -0.61 -3.37 18.15
C LEU A 122 0.35 -2.21 17.90
N ARG A 123 1.18 -2.36 16.87
CA ARG A 123 2.04 -1.27 16.41
C ARG A 123 1.20 -0.24 15.65
N GLY A 124 1.50 1.04 15.81
CA GLY A 124 0.74 2.12 15.18
C GLY A 124 0.67 1.97 13.65
N ALA A 125 1.73 1.50 13.02
CA ALA A 125 1.72 1.25 11.57
C ALA A 125 0.81 0.06 11.18
N GLN A 126 0.64 -0.95 12.04
CA GLN A 126 -0.30 -2.05 11.78
C GLN A 126 -1.75 -1.56 11.85
N VAL A 127 -2.09 -0.74 12.83
CA VAL A 127 -3.42 -0.12 12.94
C VAL A 127 -3.71 0.73 11.70
N MET A 128 -2.76 1.57 11.30
CA MET A 128 -2.91 2.40 10.10
C MET A 128 -3.06 1.55 8.82
N SER A 129 -2.27 0.48 8.68
CA SER A 129 -2.39 -0.47 7.57
C SER A 129 -3.77 -1.09 7.49
N LEU A 130 -4.36 -1.51 8.62
CA LEU A 130 -5.69 -2.11 8.63
C LEU A 130 -6.76 -1.10 8.21
N LEU A 131 -6.69 0.13 8.71
CA LEU A 131 -7.62 1.20 8.35
C LEU A 131 -7.53 1.56 6.86
N LEU A 132 -6.32 1.76 6.34
CA LEU A 132 -6.10 2.12 4.93
C LEU A 132 -6.46 0.97 3.99
N ALA A 133 -6.06 -0.26 4.31
CA ALA A 133 -6.43 -1.42 3.50
C ALA A 133 -7.95 -1.65 3.51
N GLY A 134 -8.58 -1.60 4.68
CA GLY A 134 -10.03 -1.81 4.81
C GLY A 134 -10.83 -0.77 4.04
N THR A 135 -10.50 0.51 4.20
CA THR A 135 -11.16 1.60 3.45
C THR A 135 -10.93 1.47 1.94
N ALA A 136 -9.72 1.16 1.50
CA ALA A 136 -9.42 0.99 0.08
C ALA A 136 -10.14 -0.22 -0.55
N VAL A 137 -10.22 -1.35 0.16
CA VAL A 137 -10.99 -2.53 -0.28
C VAL A 137 -12.47 -2.21 -0.40
N LEU A 138 -13.05 -1.53 0.59
CA LEU A 138 -14.46 -1.13 0.57
C LEU A 138 -14.76 -0.20 -0.62
N LEU A 139 -13.92 0.81 -0.84
CA LEU A 139 -14.07 1.74 -1.97
C LEU A 139 -13.94 1.02 -3.32
N LEU A 140 -12.95 0.14 -3.45
CA LEU A 140 -12.77 -0.65 -4.68
C LEU A 140 -13.99 -1.56 -4.92
N GLY A 141 -14.48 -2.22 -3.88
CA GLY A 141 -15.68 -3.06 -3.97
C GLY A 141 -16.93 -2.28 -4.35
N GLN A 142 -17.14 -1.08 -3.80
CA GLN A 142 -18.26 -0.21 -4.15
C GLN A 142 -18.19 0.27 -5.61
N ARG A 143 -16.99 0.55 -6.13
CA ARG A 143 -16.77 1.03 -7.51
C ARG A 143 -16.98 -0.03 -8.59
N HIS A 144 -16.78 -1.30 -8.23
CA HIS A 144 -16.90 -2.43 -9.15
C HIS A 144 -18.16 -3.28 -8.93
N ARG A 145 -19.04 -2.88 -8.02
CA ARG A 145 -20.41 -3.44 -7.96
C ARG A 145 -21.19 -2.91 -9.16
N GLY A 146 -21.55 -3.81 -10.09
CA GLY A 146 -22.45 -3.48 -11.20
C GLY A 146 -23.84 -3.04 -10.71
N PRO A 147 -24.68 -2.46 -11.58
CA PRO A 147 -26.06 -2.16 -11.24
C PRO A 147 -26.76 -3.40 -10.68
N LEU A 148 -27.59 -3.24 -9.64
CA LEU A 148 -28.45 -4.32 -9.17
C LEU A 148 -29.25 -4.88 -10.36
N PRO A 149 -29.43 -6.21 -10.47
CA PRO A 149 -30.30 -6.77 -11.49
C PRO A 149 -31.70 -6.14 -11.36
N PRO A 150 -32.38 -5.86 -12.50
CA PRO A 150 -33.73 -5.29 -12.46
C PRO A 150 -34.65 -6.19 -11.63
N SER A 151 -35.50 -5.57 -10.82
CA SER A 151 -36.51 -6.30 -10.05
C SER A 151 -37.37 -7.17 -10.98
N PRO A 152 -37.69 -8.42 -10.60
CA PRO A 152 -38.55 -9.27 -11.41
C PRO A 152 -39.90 -8.57 -11.66
N PRO A 153 -40.51 -8.75 -12.85
CA PRO A 153 -41.80 -8.16 -13.15
C PRO A 153 -42.85 -8.66 -12.14
N PRO A 154 -43.85 -7.82 -11.78
CA PRO A 154 -44.90 -8.23 -10.86
C PRO A 154 -45.61 -9.46 -11.41
N THR A 155 -45.69 -10.51 -10.60
CA THR A 155 -46.50 -11.71 -10.89
C THR A 155 -47.94 -11.27 -11.05
N LYS A 156 -48.49 -11.38 -12.28
CA LYS A 156 -49.93 -11.29 -12.49
C LYS A 156 -50.55 -12.46 -11.73
N ASN A 157 -51.28 -12.14 -10.67
CA ASN A 157 -52.25 -13.07 -10.10
C ASN A 157 -53.49 -12.94 -11.00
N ASP A 158 -53.71 -13.95 -11.84
CA ASP A 158 -54.96 -14.15 -12.59
C ASP A 158 -56.07 -14.67 -11.66
#